data_AF-A0A8J8TCM6-F1
#
_entry.id   AF-A0A8J8TCM6-F1
#
_cell.length_a   1.000
_cell.length_b   1.000
_cell.length_c   1.000
_cell.angle_alpha   90.00
_cell.angle_beta   90.00
_cell.angle_gamma   90.00
#
_symmetry.space_group_name_H-M   'P 1'
#
loop_
_entity.id
_entity.type
_entity.pdbx_description
1 polymer ?
#
loop_
_entity_poly.entity_id
_entity_poly.type
_entity_poly.pdbx_seq_one_letter_code
_entity_poly.pdbx_strand_id
1 'polypeptide(L)'
;MPEEVLFKSESTQSRDEIASYLRSVADKLDSGESVTLSAGAETTTLDIPSRPTFEVKAERETDSSGGNAEQSLELEIEWDEDGSDGGESGSLSIE
;
A
#
# COMPACT_ATOMS: atom_id res chain seq x y z
N MET A 1 -8.26 -1.91 -17.26
CA MET A 1 -9.60 -1.92 -16.64
C MET A 1 -9.86 -0.52 -16.11
N PRO A 2 -11.10 -0.05 -15.93
CA PRO A 2 -11.32 1.20 -15.21
C PRO A 2 -10.81 1.07 -13.77
N GLU A 3 -10.22 2.14 -13.24
CA GLU A 3 -9.73 2.23 -11.87
C GLU A 3 -10.55 3.30 -11.14
N GLU A 4 -10.98 3.00 -9.92
CA GLU A 4 -11.62 3.95 -9.02
C GLU A 4 -10.69 4.22 -7.83
N VAL A 5 -10.27 5.47 -7.66
CA VAL A 5 -9.39 5.87 -6.55
C VAL A 5 -10.25 6.30 -5.35
N LEU A 6 -10.27 5.47 -4.31
CA LEU A 6 -11.06 5.74 -3.08
C LEU A 6 -10.39 6.74 -2.12
N PHE A 7 -9.06 6.86 -2.18
CA PHE A 7 -8.27 7.78 -1.36
C PHE A 7 -6.89 7.99 -2.00
N LYS A 8 -6.35 9.22 -1.96
CA LYS A 8 -4.97 9.50 -2.38
C LYS A 8 -4.37 10.61 -1.52
N SER A 9 -3.10 10.46 -1.16
CA SER A 9 -2.28 11.55 -0.60
C SER A 9 -0.84 11.43 -1.09
N GLU A 10 -0.16 12.56 -1.32
CA GLU A 10 1.23 12.59 -1.73
C GLU A 10 1.93 13.77 -1.04
N SER A 11 3.04 13.51 -0.35
CA SER A 11 3.83 14.56 0.30
C SER A 11 5.27 14.12 0.54
N THR A 12 6.19 15.09 0.60
CA THR A 12 7.59 14.83 0.99
C THR A 12 7.67 14.60 2.49
N GLN A 13 8.19 13.45 2.90
CA GLN A 13 8.33 13.06 4.31
C GLN A 13 9.75 12.57 4.61
N SER A 14 10.17 12.72 5.86
CA SER A 14 11.41 12.09 6.34
C SER A 14 11.25 10.57 6.47
N ARG A 15 12.38 9.85 6.50
CA ARG A 15 12.38 8.40 6.68
C ARG A 15 11.73 7.96 7.99
N ASP A 16 11.88 8.75 9.05
CA ASP A 16 11.30 8.46 10.37
C ASP A 16 9.78 8.64 10.39
N GLU A 17 9.25 9.63 9.67
CA GLU A 17 7.81 9.83 9.48
C GLU A 17 7.20 8.66 8.69
N ILE A 18 7.81 8.28 7.57
CA ILE A 18 7.38 7.12 6.76
C ILE A 18 7.39 5.84 7.60
N ALA A 19 8.49 5.57 8.32
CA ALA A 19 8.58 4.38 9.15
C ALA A 19 7.54 4.37 10.29
N SER A 20 7.23 5.53 10.86
CA SER A 20 6.19 5.65 11.90
C SER A 20 4.79 5.39 11.32
N TYR A 21 4.53 5.86 10.11
CA TYR A 21 3.28 5.60 9.40
C TYR A 21 3.13 4.10 9.07
N LEU A 22 4.16 3.47 8.51
CA LEU A 22 4.15 2.03 8.20
C LEU A 22 3.93 1.16 9.45
N ARG A 23 4.51 1.53 10.60
CA ARG A 23 4.24 0.85 11.87
C ARG A 23 2.78 0.98 12.30
N SER A 24 2.18 2.16 12.12
CA SER A 24 0.76 2.39 12.45
C SER A 24 -0.16 1.53 11.57
N VAL A 25 0.18 1.37 10.29
CA VAL A 25 -0.51 0.44 9.38
C VAL A 25 -0.35 -1.00 9.87
N ALA A 26 0.88 -1.42 10.19
CA ALA A 26 1.14 -2.77 10.70
C ALA A 26 0.38 -3.07 12.00
N ASP A 27 0.34 -2.13 12.95
CA ASP A 27 -0.39 -2.27 14.22
C ASP A 27 -1.90 -2.47 13.98
N LYS A 28 -2.47 -1.82 12.95
CA LYS A 28 -3.88 -1.97 12.59
C LYS A 28 -4.19 -3.30 11.88
N LEU A 29 -3.28 -3.76 11.04
CA LEU A 29 -3.39 -5.08 10.42
C LEU A 29 -3.31 -6.19 11.47
N ASP A 30 -2.38 -6.07 12.43
CA ASP A 30 -2.20 -7.06 13.51
C ASP A 30 -3.40 -7.10 14.47
N SER A 31 -4.04 -5.96 14.73
CA SER A 31 -5.25 -5.91 15.55
C SER A 31 -6.50 -6.48 14.87
N GLY A 32 -6.48 -6.62 13.53
CA GLY A 32 -7.65 -7.01 12.73
C GLY A 32 -8.78 -5.99 12.74
N GLU A 33 -8.49 -4.75 13.12
CA GLU A 33 -9.44 -3.63 13.07
C GLU A 33 -9.47 -2.99 11.69
N SER A 34 -10.55 -2.29 11.36
CA SER A 34 -10.61 -1.48 10.14
C SER A 34 -9.50 -0.42 10.11
N VAL A 35 -8.94 -0.18 8.92
CA VAL A 35 -7.94 0.85 8.68
C VAL A 35 -8.63 2.10 8.17
N THR A 36 -8.52 3.22 8.89
CA THR A 36 -9.02 4.52 8.43
C THR A 36 -7.85 5.36 7.91
N LEU A 37 -7.91 5.74 6.64
CA LEU A 37 -7.02 6.68 5.99
C LEU A 37 -7.61 8.09 6.08
N SER A 38 -6.80 9.10 6.34
CA SER A 38 -7.26 10.49 6.43
C SER A 38 -6.20 11.48 5.96
N ALA A 39 -6.63 12.46 5.16
CA ALA A 39 -5.81 13.59 4.73
C ALA A 39 -6.69 14.84 4.60
N GLY A 40 -6.46 15.83 5.48
CA GLY A 40 -7.29 17.04 5.50
C GLY A 40 -8.75 16.73 5.82
N ALA A 41 -9.65 16.96 4.85
CA ALA A 41 -11.07 16.68 4.97
C ALA A 41 -11.48 15.31 4.38
N GLU A 42 -10.55 14.63 3.69
CA GLU A 42 -10.80 13.32 3.08
C GLU A 42 -10.55 12.21 4.09
N THR A 43 -11.47 11.24 4.12
CA THR A 43 -11.37 10.06 4.98
C THR A 43 -12.02 8.87 4.31
N THR A 44 -11.36 7.71 4.40
CA THR A 44 -11.86 6.43 3.89
C THR A 44 -11.54 5.34 4.91
N THR A 45 -12.48 4.44 5.17
CA THR A 45 -12.28 3.27 6.05
C THR A 45 -12.28 2.02 5.20
N LEU A 46 -11.28 1.17 5.41
CA LEU A 46 -11.05 -0.08 4.71
C LEU A 46 -11.21 -1.25 5.68
N ASP A 47 -12.03 -2.22 5.29
CA ASP A 47 -12.19 -3.49 6.00
C ASP A 47 -11.32 -4.54 5.32
N ILE A 48 -10.07 -4.64 5.77
CA ILE A 48 -9.07 -5.54 5.20
C ILE A 48 -9.32 -6.96 5.75
N PRO A 49 -9.43 -8.00 4.90
CA PRO A 49 -9.68 -9.36 5.37
C PRO A 49 -8.46 -9.93 6.11
N SER A 50 -8.66 -11.04 6.83
CA SER A 50 -7.58 -11.70 7.58
C SER A 50 -6.46 -12.31 6.71
N ARG A 51 -6.68 -12.44 5.40
CA ARG A 51 -5.76 -13.07 4.44
C ARG A 51 -5.73 -12.33 3.09
N PRO A 52 -5.27 -11.07 3.06
CA PRO A 52 -5.08 -10.38 1.80
C PRO A 52 -3.81 -10.91 1.10
N THR A 53 -3.66 -10.60 -0.19
CA THR A 53 -2.38 -10.76 -0.87
C THR A 53 -1.51 -9.53 -0.57
N PHE A 54 -0.22 -9.77 -0.38
CA PHE A 54 0.76 -8.70 -0.14
C PHE A 54 1.80 -8.72 -1.25
N GLU A 55 1.84 -7.68 -2.06
CA GLU A 55 2.83 -7.48 -3.11
C GLU A 55 3.88 -6.45 -2.66
N VAL A 56 5.15 -6.75 -2.96
CA VAL A 56 6.26 -5.82 -2.78
C VAL A 56 7.01 -5.68 -4.08
N LYS A 57 7.12 -4.45 -4.55
CA LYS A 57 7.68 -4.14 -5.86
C LYS A 57 8.67 -2.99 -5.74
N ALA A 58 9.85 -3.15 -6.32
CA ALA A 58 10.85 -2.09 -6.41
C ALA A 58 11.14 -1.82 -7.88
N GLU A 59 10.94 -0.59 -8.32
CA GLU A 59 11.02 -0.24 -9.73
C GLU A 59 12.01 0.90 -9.98
N ARG A 60 12.49 0.94 -11.23
CA ARG A 60 13.20 2.09 -11.77
C ARG A 60 12.46 2.53 -13.02
N GLU A 61 11.79 3.66 -12.93
CA GLU A 61 11.09 4.26 -14.05
C GLU A 61 12.00 5.23 -14.79
N THR A 62 11.96 5.22 -16.11
CA THR A 62 12.65 6.20 -16.96
C THR A 62 11.63 6.82 -17.88
N ASP A 63 11.73 8.14 -18.12
CA ASP A 63 10.89 8.75 -19.14
C ASP A 63 11.16 8.12 -20.53
N SER A 64 10.16 8.18 -21.40
CA SER A 64 10.21 7.60 -22.75
C SER A 64 11.28 8.21 -23.66
N SER A 65 11.88 9.33 -23.26
CA SER A 65 13.00 10.01 -23.92
C SER A 65 14.38 9.72 -23.30
N GLY A 66 14.45 8.88 -22.26
CA GLY A 66 15.69 8.51 -21.58
C GLY A 66 16.24 9.55 -20.61
N GLY A 67 15.40 10.43 -20.05
CA GLY A 67 15.79 11.40 -19.03
C GLY A 67 15.92 10.79 -17.63
N ASN A 68 15.66 11.60 -16.59
CA ASN A 68 15.97 11.22 -15.21
C ASN A 68 15.14 10.01 -14.76
N ALA A 69 15.83 9.01 -14.21
CA ALA A 69 15.19 7.83 -13.67
C ALA A 69 14.64 8.10 -12.26
N GLU A 70 13.42 7.67 -12.00
CA GLU A 70 12.84 7.60 -10.66
C GLU A 70 12.97 6.17 -10.10
N GLN A 71 13.08 6.05 -8.78
CA GLN A 71 12.99 4.77 -8.10
C GLN A 71 11.80 4.79 -7.16
N SER A 72 10.99 3.74 -7.20
CA SER A 72 9.86 3.54 -6.31
C SER A 72 10.00 2.21 -5.54
N LEU A 73 9.43 2.19 -4.35
CA LEU A 73 9.14 0.99 -3.58
C LEU A 73 7.65 1.01 -3.29
N GLU A 74 6.93 0.01 -3.80
CA GLU A 74 5.50 -0.17 -3.62
C GLU A 74 5.27 -1.33 -2.66
N LEU A 75 4.35 -1.09 -1.72
CA LEU A 75 3.90 -2.06 -0.74
C LEU A 75 2.38 -2.11 -0.87
N GLU A 76 1.87 -3.16 -1.49
CA GLU A 76 0.46 -3.26 -1.85
C GLU A 76 -0.21 -4.38 -1.09
N ILE A 77 -1.40 -4.10 -0.57
CA ILE A 77 -2.27 -5.07 0.08
C ILE A 77 -3.54 -5.12 -0.76
N GLU A 78 -3.80 -6.27 -1.37
CA GLU A 78 -4.92 -6.46 -2.28
C GLU A 78 -5.86 -7.55 -1.78
N TRP A 79 -7.15 -7.39 -2.07
CA TRP A 79 -8.18 -8.37 -1.76
C TRP A 79 -9.41 -8.17 -2.66
N ASP A 80 -10.16 -9.25 -2.88
CA ASP A 80 -11.44 -9.18 -3.56
C ASP A 80 -12.52 -8.62 -2.61
N GLU A 81 -13.27 -7.62 -3.06
CA GLU A 81 -14.38 -7.03 -2.27
C GLU A 81 -15.51 -8.02 -1.98
N ASP A 82 -15.62 -9.10 -2.77
CA ASP A 82 -16.61 -10.16 -2.57
C ASP A 82 -16.18 -11.23 -1.56
N GLY A 83 -14.95 -11.12 -1.02
CA GLY A 83 -14.41 -12.02 0.00
C GLY A 83 -13.84 -13.33 -0.55
N SER A 84 -13.56 -13.42 -1.85
CA SER A 84 -12.85 -14.55 -2.44
C SER A 84 -11.37 -14.54 -2.01
N ASP A 85 -10.89 -15.63 -1.39
CA ASP A 85 -9.47 -15.83 -1.07
C ASP A 85 -8.69 -16.11 -2.37
N GLY A 86 -8.10 -15.08 -2.99
CA GLY A 86 -7.31 -15.20 -4.21
C GLY A 86 -5.87 -14.71 -4.02
N GLY A 87 -4.93 -15.61 -3.74
CA GLY A 87 -3.51 -15.26 -3.66
C GLY A 87 -2.57 -16.42 -3.95
N GLU A 88 -1.61 -16.19 -4.85
CA GLU A 88 -0.51 -17.11 -5.14
C GLU A 88 0.45 -17.18 -3.94
N SER A 89 0.78 -18.39 -3.48
CA SER A 89 1.62 -18.57 -2.29
C SER A 89 3.11 -18.49 -2.64
N GLY A 90 3.74 -17.34 -2.41
CA GLY A 90 5.20 -17.14 -2.40
C GLY A 90 5.73 -16.81 -1.00
N SER A 91 7.00 -17.10 -0.71
CA SER A 91 7.65 -16.68 0.53
C SER A 91 8.41 -15.37 0.33
N LEU A 92 8.05 -14.32 1.09
CA LEU A 92 8.74 -13.03 1.12
C LEU A 92 9.54 -12.86 2.42
N SER A 93 10.72 -12.23 2.34
CA SER A 93 11.56 -11.89 3.51
C SER A 93 12.15 -10.49 3.38
N ILE A 94 12.34 -9.80 4.51
CA ILE A 94 13.04 -8.51 4.61
C ILE A 94 14.29 -8.73 5.48
N GLU A 95 15.45 -8.23 5.03
CA GLU A 95 16.74 -8.29 5.75
C GLU A 95 17.21 -6.91 6.24
#